data_AF-A0A948VTM1-F1
#
_entry.id   AF-A0A948VTM1-F1
#
_cell.length_a   1.000
_cell.length_b   1.000
_cell.length_c   1.000
_cell.angle_alpha   90.00
_cell.angle_beta   90.00
_cell.angle_gamma   90.00
#
_symmetry.space_group_name_H-M   'P 1'
#
loop_
_entity.id
_entity.type
_entity.pdbx_description
1 polymer ?
#
loop_
_entity_poly.entity_id
_entity_poly.type
_entity_poly.pdbx_seq_one_letter_code
_entity_poly.pdbx_strand_id
1 'polypeptide(L)'
;MKLRIFLAAGLVLAATAPTIAQAQDAQAQDAPGAPAVEGAPADYTPSTKGLLPEAPADGCELHVWPAERMQSLTSGLLGPGLLNSAINSGKDATNKTLLASALDSPSQLDALQDLDLRALLKLSPGTTIIRHETPLERKTMNKVKERRADSTAKCYSELIVADVFYQKAAIYGRSLRTLFMVRQFGNDQKIDKEYKAWGGNGLSLFPPKEGEDAIAALDELVSVYKANFEEFAKNARTRLAAK
;
A
#
# COMPACT_ATOMS: atom_id res chain seq x y z
N MET A 1 17.53 63.93 -20.64
CA MET A 1 16.90 64.20 -21.96
C MET A 1 16.28 62.88 -22.42
N LYS A 2 14.99 62.68 -22.68
CA LYS A 2 13.81 63.55 -22.85
C LYS A 2 12.59 62.77 -22.36
N LEU A 3 11.70 63.51 -21.71
CA LEU A 3 10.38 63.18 -21.18
C LEU A 3 9.29 63.48 -22.24
N ARG A 4 8.29 62.61 -22.43
CA ARG A 4 6.87 62.86 -22.88
C ARG A 4 6.09 61.55 -22.61
N ILE A 5 5.13 61.37 -21.68
CA ILE A 5 3.87 62.02 -21.30
C ILE A 5 2.86 62.16 -22.45
N PHE A 6 1.78 61.35 -22.38
CA PHE A 6 0.43 61.70 -22.84
C PHE A 6 -0.63 61.18 -21.86
N LEU A 7 -1.41 62.13 -21.32
CA LEU A 7 -2.76 62.07 -20.73
C LEU A 7 -3.80 61.48 -21.73
N ALA A 8 -5.05 61.12 -21.44
CA ALA A 8 -5.89 60.87 -20.25
C ALA A 8 -7.31 60.51 -20.77
N ALA A 9 -8.09 59.72 -20.03
CA ALA A 9 -9.56 59.74 -19.89
C ALA A 9 -9.96 58.43 -19.17
N GLY A 10 -10.61 58.38 -18.01
CA GLY A 10 -11.55 59.32 -17.42
C GLY A 10 -12.98 58.80 -17.61
N LEU A 11 -13.35 57.73 -16.90
CA LEU A 11 -14.76 57.38 -16.69
C LEU A 11 -14.96 56.96 -15.23
N VAL A 12 -15.66 57.82 -14.49
CA VAL A 12 -16.20 57.57 -13.16
C VAL A 12 -17.62 57.05 -13.36
N LEU A 13 -18.00 55.94 -12.72
CA LEU A 13 -19.41 55.63 -12.48
C LEU A 13 -19.60 54.96 -11.10
N ALA A 14 -20.26 55.74 -10.24
CA ALA A 14 -21.15 55.42 -9.12
C ALA A 14 -20.93 54.17 -8.25
N ALA A 15 -20.73 54.43 -6.95
CA ALA A 15 -20.91 53.50 -5.86
C ALA A 15 -22.41 53.24 -5.59
N THR A 16 -22.76 51.99 -5.31
CA THR A 16 -23.89 51.62 -4.44
C THR A 16 -23.44 50.50 -3.50
N ALA A 17 -23.77 50.65 -2.23
CA ALA A 17 -23.66 49.64 -1.18
C ALA A 17 -25.00 49.64 -0.43
N PRO A 18 -25.26 48.72 0.51
CA PRO A 18 -24.98 47.27 0.54
C PRO A 18 -26.32 46.48 0.59
N THR A 19 -26.28 45.16 0.50
CA THR A 19 -27.41 44.32 0.98
C THR A 19 -26.86 43.11 1.70
N ILE A 20 -27.30 42.95 2.94
CA ILE A 20 -27.10 41.78 3.81
C ILE A 20 -28.14 40.73 3.38
N ALA A 21 -27.73 39.50 3.07
CA ALA A 21 -28.55 38.32 3.29
C ALA A 21 -27.76 37.00 3.16
N GLN A 22 -27.74 36.28 4.27
CA GLN A 22 -27.87 34.83 4.42
C GLN A 22 -26.69 33.91 4.05
N ALA A 23 -26.13 33.34 5.12
CA ALA A 23 -25.54 32.01 5.13
C ALA A 23 -26.53 31.01 4.51
N GLN A 24 -26.06 30.29 3.50
CA GLN A 24 -26.67 29.05 3.05
C GLN A 24 -25.68 27.94 3.29
N ASP A 25 -26.19 26.92 3.97
CA ASP A 25 -25.55 25.64 4.23
C ASP A 25 -24.84 25.13 2.98
N ALA A 26 -23.54 24.89 3.13
CA ALA A 26 -22.76 24.14 2.16
C ALA A 26 -23.28 22.69 2.17
N GLN A 27 -24.23 22.41 1.29
CA GLN A 27 -24.53 21.03 0.90
C GLN A 27 -23.28 20.46 0.24
N ALA A 28 -22.67 19.48 0.91
CA ALA A 28 -21.66 18.62 0.37
C ALA A 28 -22.22 17.98 -0.91
N GLN A 29 -21.77 18.49 -2.05
CA GLN A 29 -22.03 17.88 -3.34
C GLN A 29 -21.12 16.66 -3.48
N ASP A 30 -21.77 15.54 -3.78
CA ASP A 30 -21.22 14.24 -4.08
C ASP A 30 -19.89 14.34 -4.84
N ALA A 31 -18.82 13.88 -4.20
CA ALA A 31 -17.64 13.45 -4.91
C ALA A 31 -18.07 12.32 -5.86
N PRO A 32 -17.66 12.33 -7.14
CA PRO A 32 -17.92 11.21 -8.03
C PRO A 32 -17.29 9.97 -7.40
N GLY A 33 -18.15 9.02 -7.03
CA GLY A 33 -17.76 7.76 -6.42
C GLY A 33 -16.68 7.10 -7.28
N ALA A 34 -15.59 6.72 -6.63
CA ALA A 34 -14.61 5.84 -7.25
C ALA A 34 -15.34 4.64 -7.88
N PRO A 35 -14.99 4.23 -9.11
CA PRO A 35 -15.63 3.08 -9.73
C PRO A 35 -15.49 1.88 -8.80
N ALA A 36 -16.62 1.27 -8.48
CA ALA A 36 -16.67 0.06 -7.69
C ALA A 36 -15.77 -1.00 -8.35
N VAL A 37 -14.78 -1.48 -7.60
CA VAL A 37 -14.02 -2.67 -7.96
C VAL A 37 -14.99 -3.85 -7.90
N GLU A 38 -15.47 -4.25 -9.08
CA GLU A 38 -16.39 -5.36 -9.28
C GLU A 38 -15.65 -6.66 -8.89
N GLY A 39 -15.86 -7.11 -7.65
CA GLY A 39 -15.17 -8.29 -7.09
C GLY A 39 -14.96 -8.27 -5.57
N ALA A 40 -15.13 -7.14 -4.89
CA ALA A 40 -15.08 -7.12 -3.43
C ALA A 40 -16.34 -7.81 -2.84
N PRO A 41 -16.21 -8.75 -1.88
CA PRO A 41 -17.37 -9.37 -1.24
C PRO A 41 -18.19 -8.30 -0.51
N ALA A 42 -19.53 -8.47 -0.50
CA ALA A 42 -20.50 -7.48 -0.03
C ALA A 42 -20.33 -7.05 1.45
N ASP A 43 -19.50 -7.76 2.22
CA ASP A 43 -19.24 -7.51 3.65
C ASP A 43 -17.77 -7.10 3.94
N TYR A 44 -16.98 -6.78 2.91
CA TYR A 44 -15.62 -6.30 3.10
C TYR A 44 -15.63 -4.91 3.76
N THR A 45 -15.23 -4.87 5.02
CA THR A 45 -15.02 -3.62 5.75
C THR A 45 -13.52 -3.39 5.86
N PRO A 46 -12.95 -2.35 5.21
CA PRO A 46 -11.53 -2.08 5.29
C PRO A 46 -11.10 -1.89 6.74
N SER A 47 -10.01 -2.54 7.15
CA SER A 47 -9.47 -2.35 8.48
C SER A 47 -8.92 -0.93 8.63
N THR A 48 -9.44 -0.18 9.61
CA THR A 48 -8.93 1.15 9.97
C THR A 48 -8.05 1.12 11.22
N LYS A 49 -7.89 -0.06 11.85
CA LYS A 49 -7.25 -0.24 13.15
C LYS A 49 -5.86 0.38 13.22
N GLY A 50 -5.01 0.13 12.21
CA GLY A 50 -3.65 0.67 12.19
C GLY A 50 -3.53 2.09 11.67
N LEU A 51 -4.55 2.67 11.03
CA LEU A 51 -4.42 3.99 10.39
C LEU A 51 -4.35 5.13 11.40
N LEU A 52 -5.20 5.07 12.41
CA LEU A 52 -5.30 6.15 13.40
C LEU A 52 -4.17 6.01 14.42
N PRO A 53 -3.36 7.06 14.62
CA PRO A 53 -2.36 7.04 15.68
C PRO A 53 -3.06 7.09 17.05
N GLU A 54 -2.58 6.29 18.00
CA GLU A 54 -3.04 6.33 19.40
C GLU A 54 -2.51 7.56 20.15
N ALA A 55 -1.60 8.32 19.53
CA ALA A 55 -1.05 9.57 20.01
C ALA A 55 -1.34 10.71 19.00
N PRO A 56 -1.27 11.99 19.43
CA PRO A 56 -1.40 13.12 18.51
C PRO A 56 -0.39 13.04 17.36
N ALA A 57 -0.82 13.45 16.16
CA ALA A 57 0.05 13.48 14.99
C ALA A 57 1.27 14.37 15.25
N ASP A 58 2.46 13.83 14.99
CA ASP A 58 3.74 14.51 15.27
C ASP A 58 4.41 15.10 14.01
N GLY A 59 3.71 15.06 12.88
CA GLY A 59 4.18 15.52 11.58
C GLY A 59 5.14 14.56 10.88
N CYS A 60 5.31 13.33 11.39
CA CYS A 60 5.95 12.24 10.67
C CYS A 60 4.92 11.42 9.88
N GLU A 61 5.30 10.94 8.70
CA GLU A 61 4.45 10.12 7.83
C GLU A 61 5.15 8.81 7.42
N LEU A 62 4.37 7.73 7.39
CA LEU A 62 4.71 6.46 6.73
C LEU A 62 3.77 6.26 5.55
N HIS A 63 4.32 6.28 4.34
CA HIS A 63 3.57 5.94 3.14
C HIS A 63 3.70 4.46 2.81
N VAL A 64 2.58 3.79 2.52
CA VAL A 64 2.53 2.34 2.27
C VAL A 64 2.03 2.08 0.86
N TRP A 65 2.81 1.35 0.06
CA TRP A 65 2.44 0.89 -1.28
C TRP A 65 2.39 -0.64 -1.34
N PRO A 66 1.32 -1.22 -1.91
CA PRO A 66 1.20 -2.66 -2.12
C PRO A 66 1.94 -3.11 -3.38
N ALA A 67 2.10 -4.43 -3.53
CA ALA A 67 2.44 -5.05 -4.80
C ALA A 67 1.18 -5.20 -5.67
N GLU A 68 1.36 -5.37 -6.98
CA GLU A 68 0.23 -5.55 -7.91
C GLU A 68 -0.68 -6.71 -7.54
N ARG A 69 -0.09 -7.87 -7.26
CA ARG A 69 -0.77 -9.10 -6.84
C ARG A 69 0.27 -10.17 -6.52
N MET A 70 -0.18 -11.22 -5.84
CA MET A 70 0.61 -12.44 -5.70
C MET A 70 0.92 -13.05 -7.08
N GLN A 71 2.18 -13.40 -7.33
CA GLN A 71 2.61 -14.19 -8.48
C GLN A 71 3.03 -15.60 -8.05
N SER A 72 3.04 -16.55 -8.99
CA SER A 72 3.47 -17.92 -8.76
C SER A 72 4.81 -18.19 -9.42
N LEU A 73 5.79 -18.65 -8.64
CA LEU A 73 7.07 -19.13 -9.15
C LEU A 73 7.16 -20.65 -8.91
N THR A 74 6.83 -21.44 -9.93
CA THR A 74 7.11 -22.89 -9.93
C THR A 74 8.48 -23.14 -10.53
N SER A 75 9.53 -23.08 -9.72
CA SER A 75 10.86 -23.52 -10.14
C SER A 75 10.92 -25.06 -10.12
N GLY A 76 10.71 -25.70 -11.27
CA GLY A 76 10.83 -27.15 -11.43
C GLY A 76 10.65 -27.58 -12.89
N LEU A 77 11.11 -28.79 -13.23
CA LEU A 77 11.08 -29.39 -14.57
C LEU A 77 9.66 -29.50 -15.18
N LEU A 78 8.61 -29.19 -14.41
CA LEU A 78 7.20 -29.25 -14.81
C LEU A 78 6.58 -27.86 -15.13
N GLY A 79 7.40 -26.80 -15.21
CA GLY A 79 7.05 -25.53 -15.87
C GLY A 79 6.22 -24.52 -15.04
N PRO A 80 6.06 -23.27 -15.56
CA PRO A 80 5.31 -22.16 -14.94
C PRO A 80 3.78 -22.37 -14.88
N GLY A 81 3.31 -23.58 -15.21
CA GLY A 81 1.91 -23.89 -15.45
C GLY A 81 1.15 -24.49 -14.27
N LEU A 82 1.78 -24.88 -13.16
CA LEU A 82 1.08 -25.69 -12.14
C LEU A 82 0.08 -24.89 -11.30
N LEU A 83 0.33 -23.61 -11.02
CA LEU A 83 -0.68 -22.78 -10.36
C LEU A 83 -1.71 -22.30 -11.38
N ASN A 84 -1.31 -21.98 -12.61
CA ASN A 84 -2.28 -21.69 -13.67
C ASN A 84 -3.14 -22.93 -13.97
N SER A 85 -2.61 -24.15 -13.86
CA SER A 85 -3.37 -25.39 -13.98
C SER A 85 -4.18 -25.62 -12.72
N ALA A 86 -3.69 -25.45 -11.49
CA ALA A 86 -4.51 -25.59 -10.27
C ALA A 86 -5.66 -24.58 -10.22
N ILE A 87 -5.40 -23.33 -10.65
CA ILE A 87 -6.41 -22.29 -10.87
C ILE A 87 -7.37 -22.76 -11.99
N ASN A 88 -6.87 -23.30 -13.11
CA ASN A 88 -7.67 -23.67 -14.29
C ASN A 88 -8.20 -25.12 -14.36
N SER A 89 -7.85 -26.03 -13.45
CA SER A 89 -8.00 -27.49 -13.62
C SER A 89 -9.33 -28.06 -13.15
N GLY A 90 -10.23 -27.27 -12.57
CA GLY A 90 -11.50 -27.85 -12.10
C GLY A 90 -12.55 -26.84 -11.65
N LYS A 91 -13.52 -26.62 -12.55
CA LYS A 91 -14.97 -26.41 -12.38
C LYS A 91 -15.57 -25.43 -11.36
N ASP A 92 -14.82 -24.87 -10.42
CA ASP A 92 -15.34 -23.87 -9.47
C ASP A 92 -14.85 -22.47 -9.82
N ALA A 93 -15.67 -21.72 -10.56
CA ALA A 93 -15.42 -20.31 -10.84
C ALA A 93 -15.17 -19.50 -9.54
N THR A 94 -15.80 -19.90 -8.44
CA THR A 94 -15.61 -19.33 -7.10
C THR A 94 -14.16 -19.44 -6.61
N ASN A 95 -13.50 -20.60 -6.79
CA ASN A 95 -12.10 -20.80 -6.38
C ASN A 95 -11.13 -19.95 -7.22
N LYS A 96 -11.39 -19.76 -8.51
CA LYS A 96 -10.58 -18.88 -9.37
C LYS A 96 -10.64 -17.42 -8.92
N THR A 97 -11.84 -16.94 -8.63
CA THR A 97 -12.06 -15.56 -8.16
C THR A 97 -11.44 -15.37 -6.78
N LEU A 98 -11.60 -16.32 -5.87
CA LEU A 98 -11.00 -16.29 -4.53
C LEU A 98 -9.46 -16.30 -4.54
N LEU A 99 -8.85 -17.05 -5.47
CA LEU A 99 -7.40 -17.06 -5.66
C LEU A 99 -6.87 -15.76 -6.30
N ALA A 100 -7.68 -15.11 -7.14
CA ALA A 100 -7.34 -13.83 -7.75
C ALA A 100 -7.47 -12.66 -6.77
N SER A 101 -8.36 -12.75 -5.77
CA SER A 101 -8.49 -11.77 -4.69
C SER A 101 -7.51 -11.98 -3.54
N ALA A 102 -6.94 -13.18 -3.40
CA ALA A 102 -6.00 -13.48 -2.31
C ALA A 102 -4.72 -12.65 -2.44
N LEU A 103 -4.50 -11.73 -1.50
CA LEU A 103 -3.37 -10.79 -1.54
C LEU A 103 -3.34 -9.95 -2.83
N ASP A 104 -4.50 -9.51 -3.29
CA ASP A 104 -4.60 -8.33 -4.16
C ASP A 104 -4.11 -7.06 -3.42
N SER A 105 -3.95 -5.95 -4.14
CA SER A 105 -3.39 -4.73 -3.55
C SER A 105 -4.18 -4.21 -2.34
N PRO A 106 -5.52 -4.13 -2.37
CA PRO A 106 -6.31 -3.72 -1.20
C PRO A 106 -6.14 -4.67 0.00
N SER A 107 -6.23 -5.99 -0.20
CA SER A 107 -6.11 -6.96 0.89
C SER A 107 -4.70 -7.02 1.49
N GLN A 108 -3.65 -6.73 0.71
CA GLN A 108 -2.29 -6.54 1.24
C GLN A 108 -2.20 -5.33 2.17
N LEU A 109 -2.83 -4.21 1.81
CA LEU A 109 -2.82 -2.99 2.63
C LEU A 109 -3.56 -3.21 3.95
N ASP A 110 -4.78 -3.75 3.89
CA ASP A 110 -5.53 -4.18 5.07
C ASP A 110 -4.73 -5.17 5.92
N ALA A 111 -4.10 -6.10 5.22
CA ALA A 111 -3.01 -6.97 5.65
C ALA A 111 -2.10 -6.33 6.69
N LEU A 112 -1.44 -5.27 6.23
CA LEU A 112 -0.44 -4.52 6.96
C LEU A 112 -1.06 -3.62 8.04
N GLN A 113 -2.25 -3.06 7.81
CA GLN A 113 -2.90 -2.17 8.77
C GLN A 113 -3.45 -2.88 10.00
N ASP A 114 -3.73 -4.17 9.90
CA ASP A 114 -4.06 -4.98 11.08
C ASP A 114 -2.88 -5.12 12.04
N LEU A 115 -1.66 -4.85 11.56
CA LEU A 115 -0.44 -4.86 12.34
C LEU A 115 -0.14 -3.47 12.91
N ASP A 116 0.56 -3.45 14.05
CA ASP A 116 1.12 -2.21 14.59
C ASP A 116 2.41 -1.84 13.86
N LEU A 117 2.26 -1.23 12.68
CA LEU A 117 3.39 -0.81 11.84
C LEU A 117 4.32 0.18 12.57
N ARG A 118 3.78 1.00 13.49
CA ARG A 118 4.57 1.96 14.26
C ARG A 118 5.53 1.22 15.20
N ALA A 119 5.03 0.26 15.97
CA ALA A 119 5.86 -0.54 16.85
C ALA A 119 6.83 -1.46 16.08
N LEU A 120 6.36 -2.09 15.01
CA LEU A 120 7.15 -3.03 14.20
C LEU A 120 8.32 -2.34 13.50
N LEU A 121 8.13 -1.12 12.98
CA LEU A 121 9.18 -0.35 12.30
C LEU A 121 9.90 0.67 13.21
N LYS A 122 9.57 0.71 14.51
CA LYS A 122 10.13 1.68 15.48
C LYS A 122 9.94 3.13 15.05
N LEU A 123 8.77 3.43 14.51
CA LEU A 123 8.32 4.78 14.22
C LEU A 123 7.80 5.43 15.50
N SER A 124 7.63 6.74 15.47
CA SER A 124 7.00 7.45 16.58
C SER A 124 5.52 7.08 16.70
N PRO A 125 4.94 7.06 17.91
CA PRO A 125 3.52 6.73 18.11
C PRO A 125 2.56 7.68 17.37
N GLY A 126 2.97 8.93 17.13
CA GLY A 126 2.22 9.94 16.38
C GLY A 126 2.40 9.90 14.87
N THR A 127 3.17 8.95 14.31
CA THR A 127 3.38 8.85 12.86
C THR A 127 2.05 8.62 12.16
N THR A 128 1.73 9.42 11.14
CA THR A 128 0.54 9.23 10.31
C THR A 128 0.81 8.18 9.25
N ILE A 129 -0.10 7.21 9.06
CA ILE A 129 0.05 6.17 8.04
C ILE A 129 -0.82 6.54 6.84
N ILE A 130 -0.18 6.67 5.68
CA ILE A 130 -0.81 7.06 4.42
C ILE A 130 -0.77 5.86 3.47
N ARG A 131 -1.95 5.38 3.07
CA ARG A 131 -2.08 4.30 2.09
C ARG A 131 -2.04 4.85 0.68
N HIS A 132 -1.39 4.11 -0.20
CA HIS A 132 -1.46 4.31 -1.64
C HIS A 132 -2.00 3.05 -2.29
N GLU A 133 -3.23 3.11 -2.80
CA GLU A 133 -3.89 1.93 -3.39
C GLU A 133 -3.22 1.47 -4.69
N THR A 134 -2.59 2.39 -5.42
CA THR A 134 -1.91 2.09 -6.69
C THR A 134 -0.55 1.44 -6.44
N PRO A 135 -0.32 0.21 -6.93
CA PRO A 135 0.97 -0.46 -6.82
C PRO A 135 2.07 0.29 -7.55
N LEU A 136 3.29 0.17 -7.04
CA LEU A 136 4.46 0.73 -7.70
C LEU A 136 5.02 -0.23 -8.73
N GLU A 137 5.42 0.30 -9.88
CA GLU A 137 6.11 -0.51 -10.88
C GLU A 137 7.47 -0.99 -10.34
N ARG A 138 7.65 -2.31 -10.30
CA ARG A 138 8.81 -2.99 -9.71
C ARG A 138 10.16 -2.43 -10.16
N LYS A 139 10.29 -2.10 -11.45
CA LYS A 139 11.54 -1.60 -12.06
C LYS A 139 11.95 -0.22 -11.53
N THR A 140 11.00 0.53 -10.96
CA THR A 140 11.24 1.88 -10.42
C THR A 140 11.78 1.85 -9.00
N MET A 141 11.63 0.74 -8.27
CA MET A 141 11.94 0.65 -6.84
C MET A 141 13.36 1.07 -6.48
N ASN A 142 14.35 0.57 -7.24
CA ASN A 142 15.75 0.91 -6.98
C ASN A 142 16.21 2.18 -7.75
N LYS A 143 15.38 2.72 -8.66
CA LYS A 143 15.74 3.85 -9.53
C LYS A 143 15.34 5.19 -8.91
N VAL A 144 14.13 5.28 -8.36
CA VAL A 144 13.64 6.50 -7.69
C VAL A 144 14.31 6.60 -6.33
N LYS A 145 15.16 7.61 -6.16
CA LYS A 145 15.92 7.88 -4.92
C LYS A 145 15.39 9.07 -4.11
N GLU A 146 14.36 9.72 -4.63
CA GLU A 146 13.64 10.81 -3.98
C GLU A 146 12.33 10.28 -3.38
N ARG A 147 11.65 11.12 -2.59
CA ARG A 147 10.32 10.81 -2.04
C ARG A 147 9.37 10.50 -3.20
N ARG A 148 8.57 9.44 -3.07
CA ARG A 148 7.58 9.07 -4.08
C ARG A 148 6.28 9.85 -3.99
N ALA A 149 5.92 10.31 -2.79
CA ALA A 149 4.78 11.18 -2.58
C ALA A 149 5.25 12.62 -2.43
N ASP A 150 4.43 13.56 -2.91
CA ASP A 150 4.60 15.01 -2.74
C ASP A 150 4.21 15.43 -1.32
N SER A 151 4.88 14.86 -0.32
CA SER A 151 4.65 15.15 1.10
C SER A 151 5.65 16.18 1.63
N THR A 152 5.11 17.18 2.31
CA THR A 152 5.87 18.20 3.06
C THR A 152 6.10 17.81 4.52
N ALA A 153 5.85 16.55 4.90
CA ALA A 153 6.03 16.07 6.26
C ALA A 153 7.47 16.25 6.76
N LYS A 154 7.59 16.53 8.06
CA LYS A 154 8.87 16.74 8.75
C LYS A 154 9.73 15.49 8.72
N CYS A 155 9.12 14.32 8.86
CA CYS A 155 9.76 13.02 8.78
C CYS A 155 8.99 12.20 7.77
N TYR A 156 9.69 11.57 6.83
CA TYR A 156 9.07 10.86 5.74
C TYR A 156 9.70 9.48 5.62
N SER A 157 8.87 8.44 5.68
CA SER A 157 9.27 7.06 5.48
C SER A 157 8.35 6.38 4.50
N GLU A 158 8.87 5.35 3.85
CA GLU A 158 8.13 4.54 2.89
C GLU A 158 8.24 3.07 3.24
N LEU A 159 7.11 2.37 3.18
CA LEU A 159 7.02 0.92 3.15
C LEU A 159 6.47 0.50 1.79
N ILE A 160 7.27 -0.26 1.05
CA ILE A 160 6.90 -0.75 -0.27
C ILE A 160 6.90 -2.27 -0.24
N VAL A 161 5.75 -2.85 -0.58
CA VAL A 161 5.64 -4.27 -0.92
C VAL A 161 5.99 -4.42 -2.39
N ALA A 162 7.16 -4.99 -2.65
CA ALA A 162 7.71 -5.06 -4.00
C ALA A 162 7.13 -6.20 -4.82
N ASP A 163 7.02 -7.37 -4.19
CA ASP A 163 6.63 -8.62 -4.80
C ASP A 163 6.03 -9.53 -3.72
N VAL A 164 5.03 -10.33 -4.09
CA VAL A 164 4.44 -11.40 -3.27
C VAL A 164 4.46 -12.67 -4.12
N PHE A 165 5.15 -13.72 -3.66
CA PHE A 165 5.38 -14.93 -4.44
C PHE A 165 5.00 -16.19 -3.68
N TYR A 166 4.12 -16.99 -4.29
CA TYR A 166 4.00 -18.40 -3.94
C TYR A 166 5.17 -19.17 -4.56
N GLN A 167 5.87 -19.96 -3.75
CA GLN A 167 6.96 -20.84 -4.18
C GLN A 167 6.68 -22.28 -3.75
N LYS A 168 6.84 -23.22 -4.68
CA LYS A 168 6.85 -24.67 -4.39
C LYS A 168 8.25 -25.22 -4.68
N ALA A 169 8.99 -25.53 -3.62
CA ALA A 169 10.28 -26.20 -3.73
C ALA A 169 10.13 -27.71 -3.52
N ALA A 170 10.91 -28.52 -4.25
CA ALA A 170 10.85 -29.98 -4.14
C ALA A 170 11.22 -30.49 -2.74
N ILE A 171 12.13 -29.81 -2.04
CA ILE A 171 12.66 -30.22 -0.72
C ILE A 171 11.98 -29.48 0.43
N TYR A 172 11.78 -28.16 0.29
CA TYR A 172 11.32 -27.30 1.39
C TYR A 172 9.80 -27.07 1.40
N GLY A 173 9.06 -27.74 0.51
CA GLY A 173 7.61 -27.63 0.44
C GLY A 173 7.11 -26.32 -0.17
N ARG A 174 5.98 -25.85 0.35
CA ARG A 174 5.27 -24.66 -0.13
C ARG A 174 5.57 -23.48 0.79
N SER A 175 5.77 -22.30 0.22
CA SER A 175 5.97 -21.08 1.00
C SER A 175 5.42 -19.86 0.29
N LEU A 176 5.10 -18.85 1.09
CA LEU A 176 4.84 -17.50 0.60
C LEU A 176 6.06 -16.64 0.91
N ARG A 177 6.58 -15.97 -0.11
CA ARG A 177 7.71 -15.04 0.01
C ARG A 177 7.25 -13.65 -0.34
N THR A 178 7.58 -12.67 0.49
CA THR A 178 7.24 -11.28 0.25
C THR A 178 8.50 -10.43 0.29
N LEU A 179 8.73 -9.64 -0.75
CA LEU A 179 9.83 -8.68 -0.77
C LEU A 179 9.31 -7.34 -0.27
N PHE A 180 9.87 -6.88 0.83
CA PHE A 180 9.59 -5.56 1.38
C PHE A 180 10.80 -4.64 1.21
N MET A 181 10.52 -3.35 1.13
CA MET A 181 11.52 -2.29 1.20
C MET A 181 11.01 -1.21 2.14
N VAL A 182 11.82 -0.84 3.12
CA VAL A 182 11.61 0.34 3.96
C VAL A 182 12.67 1.37 3.65
N ARG A 183 12.26 2.63 3.50
CA ARG A 183 13.13 3.77 3.26
C ARG A 183 12.82 4.89 4.23
N GLN A 184 13.85 5.53 4.75
CA GLN A 184 13.76 6.72 5.59
C GLN A 184 14.46 7.86 4.87
N PHE A 185 13.83 9.03 4.87
CA PHE A 185 14.32 10.19 4.15
C PHE A 185 14.72 11.30 5.10
N GLY A 186 15.82 11.96 4.74
CA GLY A 186 16.31 13.14 5.43
C GLY A 186 15.48 14.39 5.10
N ASN A 187 15.89 15.49 5.73
CA ASN A 187 15.32 16.82 5.49
C ASN A 187 15.62 17.36 4.07
N ASP A 188 16.68 16.84 3.44
CA ASP A 188 17.05 17.13 2.05
C ASP A 188 16.26 16.29 1.03
N GLN A 189 15.26 15.53 1.50
CA GLN A 189 14.41 14.65 0.72
C GLN A 189 15.16 13.50 0.03
N LYS A 190 16.38 13.18 0.47
CA LYS A 190 17.14 12.02 0.01
C LYS A 190 17.00 10.85 0.97
N ILE A 191 17.28 9.65 0.47
CA ILE A 191 17.25 8.43 1.28
C ILE A 191 18.44 8.45 2.22
N ASP A 192 18.18 8.56 3.52
CA ASP A 192 19.19 8.39 4.57
C ASP A 192 19.44 6.91 4.84
N LYS A 193 18.37 6.11 4.83
CA LYS A 193 18.42 4.68 5.13
C LYS A 193 17.46 3.89 4.26
N GLU A 194 17.92 2.73 3.81
CA GLU A 194 17.11 1.78 3.04
C GLU A 194 17.39 0.37 3.54
N TYR A 195 16.34 -0.42 3.72
CA TYR A 195 16.44 -1.85 3.95
C TYR A 195 15.47 -2.58 3.05
N LYS A 196 15.99 -3.55 2.29
CA LYS A 196 15.22 -4.36 1.36
C LYS A 196 15.56 -5.83 1.59
N ALA A 197 14.55 -6.64 1.89
CA ALA A 197 14.75 -8.07 2.12
C ALA A 197 13.48 -8.86 1.88
N TRP A 198 13.67 -10.16 1.65
CA TRP A 198 12.59 -11.13 1.57
C TRP A 198 12.20 -11.56 2.99
N GLY A 199 10.92 -11.52 3.31
CA GLY A 199 10.30 -12.40 4.30
C GLY A 199 9.85 -13.70 3.62
N GLY A 200 9.85 -14.83 4.33
CA GLY A 200 9.43 -16.08 3.73
C GLY A 200 9.05 -17.14 4.76
N ASN A 201 7.78 -17.51 4.78
CA ASN A 201 7.21 -18.48 5.71
C ASN A 201 6.48 -19.60 4.96
N GLY A 202 6.43 -20.79 5.56
CA GLY A 202 5.86 -21.99 4.95
C GLY A 202 4.32 -21.96 4.88
N LEU A 203 3.77 -22.73 3.94
CA LEU A 203 2.33 -22.92 3.73
C LEU A 203 1.95 -24.40 3.91
N SER A 204 0.90 -24.65 4.69
CA SER A 204 0.40 -25.98 5.04
C SER A 204 -0.93 -26.29 4.40
N LEU A 205 -1.75 -25.29 4.10
CA LEU A 205 -3.06 -25.44 3.47
C LEU A 205 -2.97 -25.06 2.00
N PHE A 206 -2.39 -23.90 1.69
CA PHE A 206 -2.39 -23.38 0.33
C PHE A 206 -1.39 -24.07 -0.61
N PRO A 207 -1.74 -24.43 -1.85
CA PRO A 207 -3.07 -24.29 -2.45
C PRO A 207 -4.03 -25.39 -1.95
N PRO A 208 -5.32 -25.09 -1.75
CA PRO A 208 -6.31 -26.08 -1.32
C PRO A 208 -6.50 -27.16 -2.39
N LYS A 209 -6.71 -28.41 -1.97
CA LYS A 209 -7.13 -29.50 -2.85
C LYS A 209 -8.65 -29.57 -2.97
N GLU A 210 -9.14 -30.33 -3.94
CA GLU A 210 -10.58 -30.60 -4.07
C GLU A 210 -11.13 -31.23 -2.77
N GLY A 211 -12.23 -30.66 -2.27
CA GLY A 211 -12.84 -31.06 -1.00
C GLY A 211 -12.16 -30.53 0.26
N GLU A 212 -11.06 -29.76 0.15
CA GLU A 212 -10.45 -29.05 1.28
C GLU A 212 -11.07 -27.66 1.48
N ASP A 213 -10.89 -27.10 2.68
CA ASP A 213 -11.41 -25.78 3.03
C ASP A 213 -10.60 -24.67 2.34
N ALA A 214 -11.18 -24.14 1.25
CA ALA A 214 -10.57 -23.07 0.48
C ALA A 214 -10.46 -21.76 1.30
N ILE A 215 -11.40 -21.48 2.22
CA ILE A 215 -11.38 -20.27 3.04
C ILE A 215 -10.19 -20.34 4.01
N ALA A 216 -10.03 -21.46 4.70
CA ALA A 216 -8.89 -21.65 5.60
C ALA A 216 -7.53 -21.54 4.88
N ALA A 217 -7.43 -22.02 3.64
CA ALA A 217 -6.22 -21.88 2.84
C ALA A 217 -5.92 -20.43 2.41
N LEU A 218 -6.96 -19.60 2.22
CA LEU A 218 -6.81 -18.18 1.90
C LEU A 218 -6.47 -17.36 3.14
N ASP A 219 -7.09 -17.67 4.28
CA ASP A 219 -6.75 -17.08 5.58
C ASP A 219 -5.29 -17.38 5.95
N GLU A 220 -4.80 -18.59 5.61
CA GLU A 220 -3.38 -18.92 5.76
C GLU A 220 -2.49 -17.96 4.94
N LEU A 221 -2.84 -17.60 3.70
CA LEU A 221 -2.05 -16.66 2.91
C LEU A 221 -1.93 -15.29 3.59
N VAL A 222 -3.05 -14.76 4.10
CA VAL A 222 -3.06 -13.48 4.82
C VAL A 222 -2.23 -13.56 6.10
N SER A 223 -2.39 -14.63 6.86
CA SER A 223 -1.62 -14.89 8.09
C SER A 223 -0.12 -14.98 7.83
N VAL A 224 0.28 -15.76 6.83
CA VAL A 224 1.69 -15.94 6.43
C VAL A 224 2.27 -14.66 5.82
N TYR A 225 1.46 -13.85 5.12
CA TYR A 225 1.86 -12.53 4.64
C TYR A 225 2.19 -11.58 5.80
N LYS A 226 1.34 -11.55 6.84
CA LYS A 226 1.59 -10.78 8.07
C LYS A 226 2.87 -11.27 8.77
N ALA A 227 3.05 -12.58 8.92
CA ALA A 227 4.26 -13.17 9.50
C ALA A 227 5.54 -12.82 8.71
N ASN A 228 5.47 -12.82 7.38
CA ASN A 228 6.58 -12.36 6.53
C ASN A 228 6.98 -10.91 6.84
N PHE A 229 5.99 -10.02 7.05
CA PHE A 229 6.27 -8.63 7.39
C PHE A 229 6.88 -8.48 8.79
N GLU A 230 6.38 -9.20 9.79
CA GLU A 230 6.92 -9.16 11.16
C GLU A 230 8.39 -9.61 11.20
N GLU A 231 8.74 -10.68 10.49
CA GLU A 231 10.11 -11.16 10.36
C GLU A 231 10.99 -10.11 9.66
N PHE A 232 10.51 -9.56 8.55
CA PHE A 232 11.18 -8.47 7.85
C PHE A 232 11.41 -7.26 8.77
N ALA A 233 10.39 -6.82 9.50
CA ALA A 233 10.44 -5.64 10.37
C ALA A 233 11.43 -5.82 11.53
N LYS A 234 11.49 -7.02 12.12
CA LYS A 234 12.50 -7.38 13.13
C LYS A 234 13.93 -7.18 12.61
N ASN A 235 14.19 -7.61 11.38
CA ASN A 235 15.50 -7.46 10.74
C ASN A 235 15.76 -5.99 10.32
N ALA A 236 14.75 -5.33 9.76
CA ALA A 236 14.80 -3.93 9.34
C ALA A 236 15.19 -3.02 10.49
N ARG A 237 14.58 -3.18 11.67
CA ARG A 237 14.92 -2.42 12.88
C ARG A 237 16.40 -2.48 13.21
N THR A 238 16.99 -3.67 13.17
CA THR A 238 18.41 -3.87 13.49
C THR A 238 19.29 -3.18 12.46
N ARG A 239 18.94 -3.27 11.17
CA ARG A 239 19.74 -2.72 10.07
C ARG A 239 19.60 -1.20 9.93
N LEU A 240 18.40 -0.66 10.13
CA LEU A 240 18.15 0.79 10.11
C LEU A 240 18.68 1.49 11.36
N ALA A 241 18.89 0.77 12.47
CA ALA A 241 19.53 1.32 13.67
C ALA A 241 21.06 1.34 13.59
N ALA A 242 21.67 0.46 12.78
CA ALA A 242 23.11 0.46 12.56
C ALA A 242 23.54 1.76 11.84
N LYS A 243 24.56 2.43 12.37
CA LYS A 243 25.15 3.66 11.82
C LYS A 243 26.04 3.35 10.63
#